data_AF-A0A959Z1F1-F1
#
_entry.id   AF-A0A959Z1F1-F1
#
_cell.length_a   1.000
_cell.length_b   1.000
_cell.length_c   1.000
_cell.angle_alpha   90.00
_cell.angle_beta   90.00
_cell.angle_gamma   90.00
#
_symmetry.space_group_name_H-M   'P 1'
#
loop_
_entity.id
_entity.type
_entity.pdbx_description
1 polymer ?
#
loop_
_entity_poly.entity_id
_entity_poly.type
_entity_poly.pdbx_seq_one_letter_code
_entity_poly.pdbx_strand_id
1 'polypeptide(L)'
;MSDRPRSKALPGILLSLSALIVGFLLGMWLGSFNVSKADGLAGGAIVLAWGLLGALVLLGGAIALWAAAARRTLWRVLIVLGPLALIVAGLLIAGFLRQQEEGRRQMEEEMRRLKRPTAPAAPLEFLPVSGRAATEGAVVMGLGMARPDLTAPVLHFLNGPDATEASDSLVLEQVAHGSSIAQAPPWFVPAHLKLDYDILLLRVLAVSRSAVEVEVNGP
;
A
#
# COMPACT_ATOMS: atom_id res chain seq x y z
N MET A 1 40.50 33.72 -42.65
CA MET A 1 39.55 32.76 -42.06
C MET A 1 39.51 33.01 -40.55
N SER A 2 38.40 33.54 -40.05
CA SER A 2 38.22 33.88 -38.63
C SER A 2 37.86 32.61 -37.86
N ASP A 3 38.77 32.15 -37.01
CA ASP A 3 38.52 31.06 -36.06
C ASP A 3 37.60 31.59 -34.96
N ARG A 4 36.29 31.42 -35.13
CA ARG A 4 35.34 31.73 -34.06
C ARG A 4 35.66 30.84 -32.86
N PRO A 5 35.82 31.40 -31.65
CA PRO A 5 36.06 30.60 -30.45
C PRO A 5 34.85 29.69 -30.22
N ARG A 6 34.99 28.41 -30.58
CA ARG A 6 33.95 27.40 -30.37
C ARG A 6 33.63 27.35 -28.87
N SER A 7 32.39 27.67 -28.51
CA SER A 7 31.97 27.85 -27.12
C SER A 7 32.20 26.60 -26.27
N LYS A 8 32.68 26.79 -25.04
CA LYS A 8 32.84 25.72 -24.03
C LYS A 8 31.52 25.36 -23.33
N ALA A 9 30.44 26.09 -23.62
CA ALA A 9 29.17 25.97 -22.91
C ALA A 9 28.52 24.59 -23.10
N LEU A 10 28.42 24.12 -24.34
CA LEU A 10 27.72 22.86 -24.65
C LEU A 10 28.33 21.63 -23.96
N PRO A 11 29.65 21.34 -24.05
CA PRO A 11 30.22 20.20 -23.34
C PRO A 11 30.18 20.38 -21.82
N GLY A 12 30.21 21.61 -21.31
CA GLY A 12 30.05 21.89 -19.87
C GLY A 12 28.65 21.52 -19.38
N ILE A 13 27.60 21.97 -20.08
CA ILE A 13 26.20 21.66 -19.74
C ILE A 13 25.96 20.15 -19.80
N LEU A 14 26.43 19.46 -20.85
CA LEU A 14 26.30 18.01 -20.97
C LEU A 14 27.04 17.27 -19.84
N LEU A 15 28.22 17.74 -19.46
CA LEU A 15 28.97 17.16 -18.34
C LEU A 15 28.22 17.34 -17.02
N SER A 16 27.70 18.54 -16.73
CA SER A 16 26.94 18.79 -15.50
C SER A 16 25.68 17.94 -15.43
N LEU A 17 24.94 17.80 -16.54
CA LEU A 17 23.71 17.01 -16.57
C LEU A 17 23.98 15.50 -16.44
N SER A 18 25.03 15.00 -17.09
CA SER A 18 25.46 13.60 -16.92
C SER A 18 25.99 13.32 -15.52
N ALA A 19 26.78 14.23 -14.94
CA ALA A 19 27.26 14.10 -13.57
C ALA A 19 26.13 14.10 -12.54
N LEU A 20 25.08 14.89 -12.76
CA LEU A 20 23.89 14.90 -11.89
C LEU A 20 23.18 13.54 -11.90
N ILE A 21 22.94 12.97 -13.09
CA ILE A 21 22.30 11.66 -13.22
C ILE A 21 23.20 10.56 -12.62
N VAL A 22 24.49 10.53 -12.95
CA VAL A 22 25.44 9.54 -12.43
C VAL A 22 25.58 9.64 -10.91
N GLY A 23 25.69 10.85 -10.39
CA GLY A 23 25.80 11.08 -8.95
C GLY A 23 24.54 10.68 -8.21
N PHE A 24 23.37 10.92 -8.80
CA PHE A 24 22.11 10.46 -8.24
C PHE A 24 22.04 8.93 -8.16
N LEU A 25 22.37 8.24 -9.26
CA LEU A 25 22.32 6.77 -9.30
C LEU A 25 23.37 6.12 -8.38
N LEU A 26 24.60 6.65 -8.34
CA LEU A 26 25.63 6.18 -7.42
C LEU A 26 25.25 6.43 -5.96
N GLY A 27 24.66 7.59 -5.67
CA GLY A 27 24.15 7.92 -4.35
C GLY A 27 23.04 6.95 -3.92
N MET A 28 22.06 6.66 -4.77
CA MET A 28 21.03 5.66 -4.49
C MET A 28 21.63 4.27 -4.26
N TRP A 29 22.58 3.86 -5.10
CA TRP A 29 23.26 2.58 -4.96
C TRP A 29 23.99 2.46 -3.62
N LEU A 30 24.74 3.49 -3.21
CA LEU A 30 25.37 3.58 -1.89
C LEU A 30 24.34 3.56 -0.74
N GLY A 31 23.25 4.32 -0.89
CA GLY A 31 22.17 4.37 0.09
C GLY A 31 21.49 3.02 0.32
N SER A 32 21.40 2.19 -0.74
CA SER A 32 20.77 0.86 -0.65
C SER A 32 21.47 -0.11 0.31
N PHE A 33 22.78 0.06 0.57
CA PHE A 33 23.50 -0.78 1.52
C PHE A 33 23.23 -0.42 2.98
N ASN A 34 22.76 0.81 3.25
CA ASN A 34 22.53 1.30 4.61
C ASN A 34 21.08 1.15 5.08
N VAL A 35 20.17 0.71 4.21
CA VAL A 35 18.75 0.59 4.53
C VAL A 35 18.43 -0.83 4.99
N SER A 36 17.83 -0.95 6.17
CA SER A 36 17.36 -2.23 6.67
C SER A 36 16.04 -2.59 5.99
N LYS A 37 15.81 -3.89 5.77
CA LYS A 37 14.52 -4.41 5.27
C LYS A 37 13.35 -4.08 6.21
N ALA A 38 13.64 -3.80 7.49
CA ALA A 38 12.63 -3.43 8.48
C ALA A 38 12.11 -1.99 8.33
N ASP A 39 12.82 -1.12 7.61
CA ASP A 39 12.52 0.32 7.58
C ASP A 39 11.33 0.67 6.68
N GLY A 40 10.81 -0.30 5.93
CA GLY A 40 9.61 -0.14 5.09
C GLY A 40 9.68 1.10 4.19
N LEU A 41 8.73 2.00 4.35
CA LEU A 41 8.63 3.24 3.56
C LEU A 41 9.78 4.22 3.84
N ALA A 42 10.30 4.25 5.07
CA ALA A 42 11.40 5.14 5.45
C ALA A 42 12.70 4.77 4.73
N GLY A 43 12.90 3.49 4.43
CA GLY A 43 14.03 3.01 3.65
C GLY A 43 14.12 3.67 2.27
N GLY A 44 13.00 3.82 1.57
CA GLY A 44 12.95 4.50 0.27
C GLY A 44 13.39 5.97 0.35
N ALA A 45 12.95 6.69 1.39
CA ALA A 45 13.33 8.09 1.61
C ALA A 45 14.84 8.24 1.89
N ILE A 46 15.43 7.32 2.65
CA ILE A 46 16.87 7.31 2.93
C ILE A 46 17.67 7.12 1.63
N VAL A 47 17.28 6.16 0.79
CA VAL A 47 17.95 5.94 -0.52
C VAL A 47 17.86 7.19 -1.40
N LEU A 48 16.70 7.86 -1.44
CA LEU A 48 16.54 9.10 -2.20
C LEU A 48 17.41 10.24 -1.65
N ALA A 49 17.53 10.37 -0.33
CA ALA A 49 18.39 11.37 0.29
C ALA A 49 19.87 11.17 -0.09
N TRP A 50 20.34 9.91 -0.08
CA TRP A 50 21.68 9.57 -0.56
C TRP A 50 21.86 9.84 -2.05
N GLY A 51 20.84 9.56 -2.87
CA GLY A 51 20.82 9.95 -4.28
C GLY A 51 21.02 11.45 -4.46
N LEU A 52 20.24 12.26 -3.74
CA LEU A 52 20.33 13.72 -3.82
C LEU A 52 21.71 14.24 -3.38
N LEU A 53 22.26 13.69 -2.30
CA LEU A 53 23.59 14.04 -1.80
C LEU A 53 24.68 13.71 -2.85
N GLY A 54 24.62 12.51 -3.43
CA GLY A 54 25.53 12.09 -4.50
C GLY A 54 25.46 13.00 -5.72
N ALA A 55 24.25 13.41 -6.12
CA ALA A 55 24.03 14.34 -7.24
C ALA A 55 24.67 15.71 -6.98
N LEU A 56 24.52 16.26 -5.77
CA LEU A 56 25.11 17.55 -5.39
C LEU A 56 26.64 17.51 -5.40
N VAL A 57 27.24 16.45 -4.84
CA VAL A 57 28.70 16.28 -4.80
C VAL A 57 29.28 16.19 -6.21
N LEU A 58 28.71 15.35 -7.08
CA LEU A 58 29.19 15.18 -8.45
C LEU A 58 28.92 16.40 -9.33
N LEU A 59 27.81 17.11 -9.13
CA LEU A 59 27.55 18.39 -9.81
C LEU A 59 28.59 19.45 -9.43
N GLY A 60 28.90 19.58 -8.14
CA GLY A 60 29.96 20.49 -7.67
C GLY A 60 31.32 20.15 -8.31
N GLY A 61 31.66 18.86 -8.37
CA GLY A 61 32.85 18.38 -9.07
C GLY A 61 32.84 18.70 -10.56
N ALA A 62 31.70 18.53 -11.24
CA ALA A 62 31.57 18.83 -12.67
C ALA A 62 31.73 20.33 -12.97
N ILE A 63 31.17 21.21 -12.14
CA ILE A 63 31.32 22.67 -12.28
C ILE A 63 32.79 23.08 -12.07
N ALA A 64 33.44 22.53 -11.04
CA ALA A 64 34.87 22.78 -10.80
C ALA A 64 35.74 22.29 -11.99
N LEU A 65 35.44 21.10 -12.53
CA LEU A 65 36.13 20.56 -13.70
C LEU A 65 35.90 21.42 -14.94
N TRP A 66 34.69 21.95 -15.13
CA TRP A 66 34.37 22.84 -16.25
C TRP A 66 35.15 24.16 -16.18
N ALA A 67 35.35 24.71 -14.97
CA ALA A 67 36.14 25.90 -14.75
C ALA A 67 37.64 25.67 -15.00
N ALA A 68 38.17 24.52 -14.57
CA ALA A 68 39.61 24.25 -14.60
C ALA A 68 40.11 23.57 -15.89
N ALA A 69 39.29 22.75 -16.57
CA ALA A 69 39.77 21.86 -17.62
C ALA A 69 39.71 22.45 -19.04
N ALA A 70 40.63 21.99 -19.89
CA ALA A 70 40.58 22.27 -21.32
C ALA A 70 39.43 21.51 -22.01
N ARG A 71 38.90 22.08 -23.09
CA ARG A 71 37.76 21.51 -23.84
C ARG A 71 38.01 20.07 -24.33
N ARG A 72 39.26 19.75 -24.72
CA ARG A 72 39.63 18.38 -25.15
C ARG A 72 39.49 17.37 -24.01
N THR A 73 39.84 17.76 -22.79
CA THR A 73 39.70 16.93 -21.59
C THR A 73 38.24 16.68 -21.25
N LEU A 74 37.40 17.72 -21.32
CA LEU A 74 35.94 17.58 -21.08
C LEU A 74 35.29 16.54 -22.00
N TRP A 75 35.64 16.55 -23.29
CA TRP A 75 35.13 15.56 -24.24
C TRP A 75 35.61 14.13 -23.96
N ARG A 76 36.87 13.95 -23.57
CA ARG A 76 37.40 12.63 -23.19
C ARG A 76 36.68 12.09 -21.95
N VAL A 77 36.48 12.93 -20.94
CA VAL A 77 35.74 12.55 -19.73
C VAL A 77 34.30 12.19 -20.09
N LEU A 78 33.61 12.98 -20.90
CA LEU A 78 32.23 12.70 -21.30
C LEU A 78 32.09 11.37 -22.07
N ILE A 79 33.03 11.08 -22.96
CA ILE A 79 33.06 9.81 -23.73
C ILE A 79 33.23 8.59 -22.83
N VAL A 80 33.94 8.72 -21.70
CA VAL A 80 34.11 7.62 -20.73
C VAL A 80 32.93 7.55 -19.75
N LEU A 81 32.51 8.70 -19.23
CA LEU A 81 31.47 8.81 -18.20
C LEU A 81 30.08 8.44 -18.76
N GLY A 82 29.79 8.80 -20.01
CA GLY A 82 28.52 8.51 -20.68
C GLY A 82 28.15 7.01 -20.75
N PRO A 83 28.98 6.15 -21.37
CA PRO A 83 28.71 4.71 -21.41
C PRO A 83 28.75 4.08 -20.03
N LEU A 84 29.60 4.55 -19.11
CA LEU A 84 29.59 4.07 -17.72
C LEU A 84 28.24 4.36 -17.04
N ALA A 85 27.69 5.57 -17.22
CA ALA A 85 26.36 5.94 -16.73
C ALA A 85 25.26 5.02 -17.29
N LEU A 86 25.31 4.76 -18.59
CA LEU A 86 24.37 3.86 -19.27
C LEU A 86 24.44 2.43 -18.74
N ILE A 87 25.64 1.91 -18.48
CA ILE A 87 25.82 0.57 -17.91
C ILE A 87 25.25 0.51 -16.49
N VAL A 88 25.55 1.49 -15.63
CA VAL A 88 25.02 1.53 -14.26
C VAL A 88 23.49 1.66 -14.27
N ALA A 89 22.94 2.55 -15.09
CA ALA A 89 21.49 2.70 -15.23
C ALA A 89 20.83 1.41 -15.73
N GLY A 90 21.43 0.74 -16.72
CA GLY A 90 20.95 -0.54 -17.24
C GLY A 90 20.92 -1.64 -16.18
N LEU A 91 21.97 -1.75 -15.37
CA LEU A 91 22.04 -2.72 -14.26
C LEU A 91 20.97 -2.44 -13.19
N LEU A 92 20.76 -1.18 -12.82
CA LEU A 92 19.74 -0.79 -11.85
C LEU A 92 18.32 -1.08 -12.36
N ILE A 93 18.03 -0.73 -13.61
CA ILE A 93 16.73 -1.01 -14.25
C ILE A 93 16.49 -2.52 -14.32
N ALA A 94 17.49 -3.30 -14.77
CA ALA A 94 17.38 -4.75 -14.85
C ALA A 94 17.19 -5.40 -13.47
N GLY A 95 17.89 -4.90 -12.44
CA GLY A 95 17.69 -5.34 -11.06
C GLY A 95 16.28 -5.06 -10.54
N PHE A 96 15.77 -3.85 -10.82
CA PHE A 96 14.42 -3.45 -10.42
C PHE A 96 13.33 -4.31 -11.10
N LEU A 97 13.47 -4.58 -12.40
CA LEU A 97 12.56 -5.46 -13.16
C LEU A 97 12.54 -6.87 -12.56
N ARG A 98 13.71 -7.46 -12.25
CA ARG A 98 13.79 -8.79 -11.62
C ARG A 98 13.11 -8.82 -10.25
N GLN A 99 13.33 -7.79 -9.43
CA GLN A 99 12.71 -7.70 -8.12
C GLN A 99 11.18 -7.59 -8.20
N GLN A 100 10.67 -6.87 -9.22
CA GLN A 100 9.22 -6.77 -9.46
C GLN A 100 8.62 -8.10 -9.92
N GLU A 101 9.34 -8.85 -10.76
CA GLU A 101 8.92 -10.20 -11.18
C GLU A 101 8.88 -11.19 -10.02
N GLU A 102 9.91 -11.19 -9.16
CA GLU A 102 9.95 -12.05 -7.97
C GLU A 102 8.81 -11.73 -7.00
N GLY A 103 8.56 -10.44 -6.73
CA GLY A 103 7.44 -10.01 -5.89
C GLY A 103 6.09 -10.41 -6.46
N ARG A 104 5.90 -10.30 -7.78
CA ARG A 104 4.68 -10.77 -8.46
C ARG A 104 4.52 -12.28 -8.36
N ARG A 105 5.59 -13.07 -8.54
CA ARG A 105 5.54 -14.52 -8.40
C ARG A 105 5.19 -14.95 -6.98
N GLN A 106 5.75 -14.28 -5.97
CA GLN A 106 5.39 -14.55 -4.57
C GLN A 106 3.92 -14.25 -4.28
N MET A 107 3.40 -13.10 -4.75
CA MET A 107 1.97 -12.78 -4.63
C MET A 107 1.08 -13.80 -5.36
N GLU A 108 1.49 -14.26 -6.55
CA GLU A 108 0.73 -15.26 -7.30
C GLU A 108 0.74 -16.62 -6.58
N GLU A 109 1.89 -17.04 -6.04
CA GLU A 109 1.99 -18.26 -5.24
C GLU A 109 1.16 -18.18 -3.96
N GLU A 110 1.15 -17.04 -3.29
CA GLU A 110 0.34 -16.80 -2.09
C GLU A 110 -1.16 -16.82 -2.44
N MET A 111 -1.57 -16.17 -3.53
CA MET A 111 -2.94 -16.27 -4.06
C MET A 111 -3.32 -17.70 -4.45
N ARG A 112 -2.39 -18.48 -5.01
CA ARG A 112 -2.63 -19.91 -5.33
C ARG A 112 -2.75 -20.76 -4.08
N ARG A 113 -1.99 -20.46 -3.02
CA ARG A 113 -2.14 -21.12 -1.71
C ARG A 113 -3.50 -20.81 -1.08
N LEU A 114 -3.95 -19.55 -1.14
CA LEU A 114 -5.27 -19.13 -0.66
C LEU A 114 -6.43 -19.71 -1.50
N LYS A 115 -6.23 -19.93 -2.80
CA LYS A 115 -7.20 -20.56 -3.70
C LYS A 115 -7.24 -22.08 -3.65
N ARG A 116 -6.54 -22.73 -2.72
CA ARG A 116 -6.77 -24.17 -2.51
C ARG A 116 -8.24 -24.36 -2.15
N PRO A 117 -9.01 -25.15 -2.92
CA PRO A 117 -10.40 -25.38 -2.63
C PRO A 117 -10.48 -25.95 -1.22
N THR A 118 -11.13 -25.20 -0.33
CA THR A 118 -11.60 -25.75 0.93
C THR A 118 -12.34 -27.02 0.60
N ALA A 119 -12.05 -28.11 1.32
CA ALA A 119 -12.77 -29.37 1.14
C ALA A 119 -14.28 -29.05 1.08
N PRO A 120 -15.03 -29.65 0.14
CA PRO A 120 -16.46 -29.40 0.02
C PRO A 120 -17.06 -29.54 1.42
N ALA A 121 -17.65 -28.44 1.91
CA ALA A 121 -18.27 -28.43 3.22
C ALA A 121 -19.22 -29.62 3.26
N ALA A 122 -18.99 -30.53 4.21
CA ALA A 122 -19.93 -31.62 4.46
C ALA A 122 -21.33 -30.98 4.55
N PRO A 123 -22.35 -31.57 3.91
CA PRO A 123 -23.70 -31.02 3.97
C PRO A 123 -24.05 -30.82 5.43
N LEU A 124 -24.14 -29.55 5.83
CA LEU A 124 -24.66 -29.15 7.12
C LEU A 124 -26.12 -29.61 7.10
N GLU A 125 -26.38 -30.80 7.64
CA GLU A 125 -27.67 -31.09 8.24
C GLU A 125 -27.94 -29.90 9.16
N PHE A 126 -28.96 -29.11 8.80
CA PHE A 126 -29.50 -28.10 9.67
C PHE A 126 -29.92 -28.81 10.94
N LEU A 127 -29.05 -28.81 11.95
CA LEU A 127 -29.49 -29.05 13.31
C LEU A 127 -30.39 -27.86 13.62
N PRO A 128 -31.71 -28.07 13.81
CA PRO A 128 -32.53 -27.01 14.33
C PRO A 128 -31.90 -26.61 15.67
N VAL A 129 -31.49 -25.36 15.80
CA VAL A 129 -31.30 -24.73 17.12
C VAL A 129 -32.70 -24.44 17.68
N SER A 130 -33.55 -25.46 17.69
CA SER A 130 -34.85 -25.49 18.34
C SER A 130 -34.68 -26.36 19.58
N GLY A 131 -33.98 -25.81 20.58
CA GLY A 131 -33.84 -26.48 21.87
C GLY A 131 -32.48 -26.32 22.52
N ARG A 132 -32.21 -25.13 23.06
CA ARG A 132 -31.33 -24.92 24.22
C ARG A 132 -31.56 -23.48 24.68
N ALA A 133 -32.35 -23.25 25.73
CA ALA A 133 -31.81 -23.31 27.09
C ALA A 133 -30.34 -22.87 27.07
N ALA A 134 -30.14 -21.56 27.03
CA ALA A 134 -28.87 -20.93 27.30
C ALA A 134 -28.42 -21.38 28.70
N THR A 135 -27.63 -22.44 28.77
CA THR A 135 -26.70 -22.60 29.88
C THR A 135 -25.72 -21.45 29.77
N GLU A 136 -25.82 -20.51 30.70
CA GLU A 136 -24.83 -19.45 30.94
C GLU A 136 -23.42 -20.05 30.83
N GLY A 137 -22.64 -19.61 29.83
CA GLY A 137 -21.23 -19.98 29.69
C GLY A 137 -20.83 -20.74 28.42
N ALA A 138 -21.74 -21.11 27.51
CA ALA A 138 -21.35 -21.67 26.22
C ALA A 138 -20.89 -20.55 25.27
N VAL A 139 -19.57 -20.43 25.04
CA VAL A 139 -18.98 -19.50 24.06
C VAL A 139 -19.43 -19.91 22.66
N VAL A 140 -20.42 -19.20 22.11
CA VAL A 140 -20.83 -19.36 20.71
C VAL A 140 -19.71 -18.82 19.83
N MET A 141 -18.99 -19.71 19.16
CA MET A 141 -17.98 -19.34 18.15
C MET A 141 -18.72 -18.79 16.92
N GLY A 142 -18.71 -17.47 16.75
CA GLY A 142 -19.36 -16.81 15.61
C GLY A 142 -18.85 -17.30 14.24
N LEU A 143 -19.72 -17.26 13.24
CA LEU A 143 -19.47 -17.71 11.85
C LEU A 143 -18.57 -16.77 11.04
N GLY A 144 -18.15 -15.65 11.63
CA GLY A 144 -17.31 -14.64 10.99
C GLY A 144 -17.76 -13.22 11.32
N MET A 145 -17.45 -12.29 10.42
CA MET A 145 -17.77 -10.87 10.55
C MET A 145 -18.60 -10.42 9.33
N ALA A 146 -19.71 -9.74 9.57
CA ALA A 146 -20.52 -9.09 8.55
C ALA A 146 -20.14 -7.61 8.46
N ARG A 147 -20.01 -7.12 7.24
CA ARG A 147 -19.83 -5.70 6.94
C ARG A 147 -21.13 -5.19 6.29
N PRO A 148 -21.98 -4.44 7.01
CA PRO A 148 -23.16 -3.84 6.40
C PRO A 148 -22.75 -2.75 5.39
N ASP A 149 -23.64 -2.47 4.46
CA ASP A 149 -23.47 -1.37 3.52
C ASP A 149 -23.72 -0.02 4.23
N LEU A 150 -22.67 0.80 4.36
CA LEU A 150 -22.72 2.10 5.01
C LEU A 150 -23.20 3.23 4.08
N THR A 151 -23.42 2.93 2.80
CA THR A 151 -24.02 3.89 1.86
C THR A 151 -25.51 4.08 2.13
N ALA A 152 -26.16 3.10 2.75
CA ALA A 152 -27.54 3.21 3.20
C ALA A 152 -27.60 4.14 4.43
N PRO A 153 -28.50 5.14 4.44
CA PRO A 153 -28.58 6.10 5.55
C PRO A 153 -29.12 5.48 6.84
N VAL A 154 -29.81 4.33 6.75
CA VAL A 154 -30.43 3.68 7.91
C VAL A 154 -30.25 2.17 7.79
N LEU A 155 -29.71 1.56 8.84
CA LEU A 155 -29.64 0.10 9.02
C LEU A 155 -30.73 -0.32 10.00
N HIS A 156 -31.61 -1.21 9.57
CA HIS A 156 -32.74 -1.69 10.38
C HIS A 156 -32.39 -3.00 11.07
N PHE A 157 -32.77 -3.11 12.35
CA PHE A 157 -32.67 -4.34 13.12
C PHE A 157 -34.05 -4.96 13.30
N LEU A 158 -34.12 -6.28 13.08
CA LEU A 158 -35.34 -7.07 13.14
C LEU A 158 -35.30 -7.98 14.37
N ASN A 159 -36.43 -8.10 15.07
CA ASN A 159 -36.57 -9.03 16.20
C ASN A 159 -36.94 -10.42 15.70
N GLY A 160 -36.00 -11.06 15.00
CA GLY A 160 -36.14 -12.42 14.50
C GLY A 160 -36.32 -12.52 12.97
N PRO A 161 -36.24 -13.74 12.43
CA PRO A 161 -36.13 -13.98 10.99
C PRO A 161 -37.42 -13.70 10.21
N ASP A 162 -38.58 -13.82 10.85
CA ASP A 162 -39.90 -13.63 10.23
C ASP A 162 -40.47 -12.22 10.48
N ALA A 163 -39.74 -11.36 11.20
CA ALA A 163 -40.18 -10.01 11.49
C ALA A 163 -40.11 -9.14 10.24
N THR A 164 -41.23 -8.51 9.87
CA THR A 164 -41.32 -7.58 8.73
C THR A 164 -41.12 -6.13 9.15
N GLU A 165 -41.26 -5.83 10.43
CA GLU A 165 -41.13 -4.48 10.99
C GLU A 165 -39.80 -4.32 11.72
N ALA A 166 -39.16 -3.17 11.52
CA ALA A 166 -37.92 -2.81 12.21
C ALA A 166 -38.21 -2.53 13.69
N SER A 167 -37.52 -3.25 14.58
CA SER A 167 -37.61 -2.97 16.02
C SER A 167 -36.79 -1.75 16.41
N ASP A 168 -35.65 -1.54 15.76
CA ASP A 168 -34.75 -0.45 16.03
C ASP A 168 -33.94 -0.11 14.77
N SER A 169 -33.22 1.00 14.79
CA SER A 169 -32.40 1.42 13.65
C SER A 169 -31.12 2.14 14.06
N LEU A 170 -30.08 1.90 13.26
CA LEU A 170 -28.85 2.67 13.28
C LEU A 170 -28.90 3.68 12.14
N VAL A 171 -28.91 4.97 12.47
CA VAL A 171 -28.94 6.06 11.49
C VAL A 171 -27.52 6.57 11.27
N LEU A 172 -27.11 6.58 10.00
CA LEU A 172 -25.80 7.03 9.55
C LEU A 172 -25.94 8.36 8.82
N GLU A 173 -25.05 9.30 9.14
CA GLU A 173 -24.90 10.58 8.46
C GLU A 173 -23.61 10.60 7.66
N GLN A 174 -23.68 11.03 6.40
CA GLN A 174 -22.50 11.19 5.55
C GLN A 174 -21.85 12.55 5.80
N VAL A 175 -20.59 12.54 6.23
CA VAL A 175 -19.78 13.75 6.47
C VAL A 175 -18.69 13.87 5.40
N ALA A 176 -18.00 15.02 5.35
CA ALA A 176 -17.03 15.33 4.28
C ALA A 176 -15.92 14.26 4.09
N HIS A 177 -15.62 13.48 5.12
CA HIS A 177 -14.53 12.48 5.13
C HIS A 177 -14.96 11.10 5.65
N GLY A 178 -16.22 10.70 5.47
CA GLY A 178 -16.68 9.34 5.82
C GLY A 178 -18.11 9.33 6.37
N SER A 179 -18.47 8.24 7.04
CA SER A 179 -19.76 8.10 7.72
C SER A 179 -19.66 8.48 9.20
N SER A 180 -20.75 8.93 9.81
CA SER A 180 -20.89 9.15 11.25
C SER A 180 -22.19 8.51 11.74
N ILE A 181 -22.25 8.08 13.00
CA ILE A 181 -23.48 7.57 13.60
C ILE A 181 -24.26 8.75 14.17
N ALA A 182 -25.43 9.03 13.59
CA ALA A 182 -26.34 10.06 14.10
C ALA A 182 -27.21 9.53 15.25
N GLN A 183 -27.66 8.28 15.15
CA GLN A 183 -28.47 7.61 16.15
C GLN A 183 -28.14 6.12 16.18
N ALA A 184 -27.99 5.55 17.38
CA ALA A 184 -27.79 4.12 17.58
C ALA A 184 -28.64 3.60 18.73
N PRO A 185 -29.08 2.33 18.66
CA PRO A 185 -29.66 1.63 19.80
C PRO A 185 -28.68 1.55 20.97
N PRO A 186 -29.14 1.60 22.24
CA PRO A 186 -28.26 1.54 23.41
C PRO A 186 -27.53 0.20 23.57
N TRP A 187 -28.05 -0.87 22.96
CA TRP A 187 -27.48 -2.22 22.96
C TRP A 187 -26.51 -2.47 21.80
N PHE A 188 -26.33 -1.50 20.90
CA PHE A 188 -25.50 -1.66 19.71
C PHE A 188 -24.01 -1.53 20.05
N VAL A 189 -23.30 -2.67 20.07
CA VAL A 189 -21.86 -2.74 20.32
C VAL A 189 -21.21 -3.57 19.20
N PRO A 190 -20.67 -2.95 18.15
CA PRO A 190 -20.01 -3.68 17.07
C PRO A 190 -18.69 -4.27 17.54
N ALA A 191 -18.27 -5.36 16.90
CA ALA A 191 -16.99 -5.99 17.20
C ALA A 191 -15.79 -5.16 16.67
N HIS A 192 -16.00 -4.40 15.60
CA HIS A 192 -15.04 -3.38 15.15
C HIS A 192 -15.76 -2.15 14.58
N LEU A 193 -15.32 -0.96 14.98
CA LEU A 193 -15.88 0.31 14.53
C LEU A 193 -14.77 1.31 14.25
N LYS A 194 -14.62 1.70 12.98
CA LYS A 194 -13.76 2.79 12.52
C LYS A 194 -14.45 3.49 11.35
N LEU A 195 -15.28 4.47 11.67
CA LEU A 195 -16.10 5.15 10.68
C LEU A 195 -15.29 6.10 9.77
N ASP A 196 -14.13 6.60 10.24
CA ASP A 196 -13.18 7.37 9.41
C ASP A 196 -12.67 6.60 8.18
N TYR A 197 -12.87 5.28 8.16
CA TYR A 197 -12.50 4.38 7.08
C TYR A 197 -13.70 3.59 6.55
N ASP A 198 -14.93 3.96 6.92
CA ASP A 198 -16.16 3.23 6.61
C ASP A 198 -16.08 1.73 6.98
N ILE A 199 -15.48 1.44 8.14
CA ILE A 199 -15.37 0.09 8.68
C ILE A 199 -16.34 -0.06 9.85
N LEU A 200 -17.37 -0.87 9.63
CA LEU A 200 -18.26 -1.38 10.65
C LEU A 200 -18.31 -2.91 10.50
N LEU A 201 -17.91 -3.65 11.53
CA LEU A 201 -17.93 -5.11 11.52
C LEU A 201 -18.77 -5.63 12.69
N LEU A 202 -19.75 -6.48 12.35
CA LEU A 202 -20.64 -7.15 13.28
C LEU A 202 -20.28 -8.63 13.34
N ARG A 203 -20.23 -9.22 14.53
CA ARG A 203 -19.97 -10.65 14.65
C ARG A 203 -21.22 -11.44 14.27
N VAL A 204 -21.09 -12.40 13.38
CA VAL A 204 -22.23 -13.17 12.86
C VAL A 204 -22.45 -14.40 13.72
N LEU A 205 -23.69 -14.61 14.16
CA LEU A 205 -24.13 -15.82 14.83
C LEU A 205 -24.71 -16.83 13.83
N ALA A 206 -25.60 -16.35 12.95
CA ALA A 206 -26.25 -17.16 11.93
C ALA A 206 -26.49 -16.35 10.64
N VAL A 207 -26.62 -17.06 9.51
CA VAL A 207 -26.91 -16.45 8.20
C VAL A 207 -28.13 -17.16 7.60
N SER A 208 -29.14 -16.40 7.19
CA SER A 208 -30.31 -16.88 6.48
C SER A 208 -30.32 -16.39 5.03
N ARG A 209 -31.38 -16.71 4.26
CA ARG A 209 -31.50 -16.25 2.86
C ARG A 209 -31.69 -14.74 2.73
N SER A 210 -32.26 -14.10 3.74
CA SER A 210 -32.69 -12.69 3.69
C SER A 210 -32.12 -11.85 4.84
N ALA A 211 -31.53 -12.47 5.86
CA ALA A 211 -31.05 -11.77 7.05
C ALA A 211 -29.76 -12.39 7.60
N VAL A 212 -29.03 -11.58 8.35
CA VAL A 212 -27.85 -12.01 9.11
C VAL A 212 -28.13 -11.75 10.57
N GLU A 213 -28.03 -12.79 11.38
CA GLU A 213 -28.13 -12.69 12.83
C GLU A 213 -26.77 -12.30 13.39
N VAL A 214 -26.72 -11.22 14.15
CA VAL A 214 -25.49 -10.63 14.66
C VAL A 214 -25.50 -10.62 16.18
N GLU A 215 -24.32 -10.81 16.78
CA GLU A 215 -24.14 -10.67 18.22
C GLU A 215 -24.30 -9.20 18.61
N VAL A 216 -25.16 -8.95 19.60
CA VAL A 216 -25.42 -7.63 20.18
C VAL A 216 -25.24 -7.70 21.69
N ASN A 217 -24.95 -6.56 22.33
CA ASN A 217 -24.76 -6.53 23.77
C ASN A 217 -26.12 -6.34 24.45
N GLY A 218 -26.78 -7.44 24.79
CA GLY A 218 -27.97 -7.44 25.64
C GLY A 218 -27.62 -7.51 27.13
N PRO A 219 -28.56 -7.15 28.03
CA PRO A 219 -28.54 -7.68 29.40
C PRO A 219 -28.72 -9.20 29.42
#